data_AF-A0A2D4FC35-F1
#
_entry.id   AF-A0A2D4FC35-F1
#
_cell.length_a   1.000
_cell.length_b   1.000
_cell.length_c   1.000
_cell.angle_alpha   90.00
_cell.angle_beta   90.00
_cell.angle_gamma   90.00
#
_symmetry.space_group_name_H-M   'P 1'
#
loop_
_entity.id
_entity.type
_entity.pdbx_description
1 polymer ?
#
loop_
_entity_poly.entity_id
_entity_poly.type
_entity_poly.pdbx_seq_one_letter_code
_entity_poly.pdbx_strand_id
1 'polypeptide(L)'
;LGVKRIGDAPHDEDVELQPTDMARRQQKLNKQQLQVVKERFQAFLNGETQIVADEAFCNAVRSYYEVFLKSDRVARMVHSGGCSANDFRDVFKKNIEKRVRSLPEIDGLSKETVLSSWIAKYDAIYRGEEDLYKQSSRMALSAVSELILSKEQLYEMFQQILG
;
A
#
# COMPACT_ATOMS: atom_id res chain seq x y z
N LEU A 1 -42.32 10.56 -60.27
CA LEU A 1 -42.16 11.52 -59.15
C LEU A 1 -42.75 10.89 -57.90
N GLY A 2 -41.94 10.21 -57.12
CA GLY A 2 -42.41 9.50 -55.92
C GLY A 2 -41.22 9.16 -55.05
N VAL A 3 -40.90 10.05 -54.12
CA VAL A 3 -39.85 9.83 -53.12
C VAL A 3 -40.49 10.08 -51.75
N LYS A 4 -40.58 9.00 -50.98
CA LYS A 4 -40.88 8.99 -49.53
C LYS A 4 -39.94 9.97 -48.82
N ARG A 5 -40.47 10.92 -48.06
CA ARG A 5 -39.72 11.58 -46.98
C ARG A 5 -40.08 10.88 -45.68
N ILE A 6 -39.19 9.96 -45.29
CA ILE A 6 -39.11 9.42 -43.94
C ILE A 6 -38.50 10.53 -43.08
N GLY A 7 -39.05 10.72 -41.89
CA GLY A 7 -38.69 11.79 -40.98
C GLY A 7 -37.28 11.64 -40.42
N ASP A 8 -36.63 12.79 -40.24
CA ASP A 8 -35.41 12.93 -39.47
C ASP A 8 -35.63 14.08 -38.48
N ALA A 9 -35.75 13.74 -37.20
CA ALA A 9 -35.51 14.63 -36.09
C ALA A 9 -34.23 14.14 -35.41
N PRO A 10 -33.16 14.95 -35.29
CA PRO A 10 -32.02 14.56 -34.49
C PRO A 10 -32.35 14.83 -33.02
N HIS A 11 -32.42 13.76 -32.23
CA HIS A 11 -32.25 13.82 -30.79
C HIS A 11 -30.73 13.89 -30.57
N ASP A 12 -30.21 15.10 -30.38
CA ASP A 12 -28.88 15.30 -29.85
C ASP A 12 -28.91 14.93 -28.36
N GLU A 13 -28.81 13.63 -28.07
CA GLU A 13 -28.34 13.19 -26.76
C GLU A 13 -26.83 13.42 -26.75
N ASP A 14 -26.42 14.54 -26.15
CA ASP A 14 -25.08 14.74 -25.62
C ASP A 14 -24.76 13.61 -24.63
N VAL A 15 -24.27 12.50 -25.16
CA VAL A 15 -23.56 11.50 -24.37
C VAL A 15 -22.23 12.13 -23.99
N GLU A 16 -22.27 12.85 -22.87
CA GLU A 16 -21.11 13.29 -22.12
C GLU A 16 -20.30 12.03 -21.76
N LEU A 17 -19.40 11.65 -22.67
CA LEU A 17 -18.36 10.66 -22.45
C LEU A 17 -17.46 11.21 -21.35
N GLN A 18 -17.87 11.00 -20.09
CA GLN A 18 -16.95 11.08 -18.97
C GLN A 18 -15.75 10.19 -19.33
N PRO A 19 -14.52 10.71 -19.26
CA PRO A 19 -13.34 9.87 -19.37
C PRO A 19 -13.19 9.08 -18.06
N THR A 20 -14.13 8.18 -17.78
CA THR A 20 -14.10 7.27 -16.63
C THR A 20 -13.15 6.10 -16.85
N ASP A 21 -12.40 6.12 -17.96
CA ASP A 21 -11.34 5.16 -18.25
C ASP A 21 -9.97 5.84 -18.27
N MET A 22 -9.57 6.34 -17.10
CA MET A 22 -8.15 6.33 -16.75
C MET A 22 -7.93 5.19 -15.76
N ALA A 23 -7.95 3.96 -16.28
CA ALA A 23 -7.23 2.80 -15.77
C ALA A 23 -6.33 3.15 -14.58
N ARG A 24 -6.86 2.92 -13.36
CA ARG A 24 -6.16 2.72 -12.08
C ARG A 24 -4.67 3.04 -12.23
N ARG A 25 -4.30 4.34 -12.20
CA ARG A 25 -2.90 4.80 -12.38
C ARG A 25 -2.04 3.96 -11.46
N GLN A 26 -1.42 2.90 -11.97
CA GLN A 26 -0.42 2.15 -11.22
C GLN A 26 0.62 3.21 -10.89
N GLN A 27 0.78 3.52 -9.60
CA GLN A 27 1.75 4.51 -9.15
C GLN A 27 3.12 4.01 -9.60
N LYS A 28 3.56 4.47 -10.76
CA LYS A 28 4.87 4.18 -11.31
C LYS A 28 5.87 4.68 -10.29
N LEU A 29 6.76 3.80 -9.87
CA LEU A 29 7.81 4.19 -8.95
C LEU A 29 8.78 5.12 -9.69
N ASN A 30 9.19 6.19 -9.03
CA ASN A 30 10.24 7.07 -9.51
C ASN A 30 11.50 6.91 -8.64
N LYS A 31 12.60 7.54 -9.04
CA LYS A 31 13.89 7.42 -8.33
C LYS A 31 13.81 7.89 -6.87
N GLN A 32 13.08 8.97 -6.59
CA GLN A 32 12.92 9.51 -5.24
C GLN A 32 12.12 8.54 -4.36
N GLN A 33 11.01 8.00 -4.89
CA GLN A 33 10.20 7.01 -4.19
C GLN A 33 10.99 5.73 -3.91
N LEU A 34 11.80 5.25 -4.86
CA LEU A 34 12.70 4.12 -4.61
C LEU A 34 13.70 4.41 -3.49
N GLN A 35 14.24 5.62 -3.43
CA GLN A 35 15.17 6.01 -2.38
C GLN A 35 14.50 6.02 -1.00
N VAL A 36 13.31 6.60 -0.89
CA VAL A 36 12.51 6.59 0.35
C VAL A 36 12.17 5.16 0.78
N VAL A 37 11.79 4.29 -0.16
CA VAL A 37 11.54 2.87 0.13
C VAL A 37 12.81 2.20 0.66
N LYS A 38 13.99 2.46 0.07
CA LYS A 38 15.25 1.91 0.58
C LYS A 38 15.53 2.36 2.02
N GLU A 39 15.35 3.64 2.30
CA GLU A 39 15.58 4.21 3.64
C GLU A 39 14.62 3.59 4.68
N ARG A 40 13.34 3.43 4.35
CA ARG A 40 12.36 2.76 5.24
C ARG A 40 12.73 1.32 5.56
N PHE A 41 13.14 0.56 4.55
CA PHE A 41 13.58 -0.83 4.73
C PHE A 41 14.87 -0.90 5.55
N GLN A 42 15.77 0.07 5.36
CA GLN A 42 17.01 0.16 6.13
C GLN A 42 16.74 0.51 7.61
N ALA A 43 15.86 1.49 7.87
CA ALA A 43 15.43 1.86 9.22
C ALA A 43 14.82 0.66 9.96
N PHE A 44 13.97 -0.13 9.28
CA PHE A 44 13.45 -1.37 9.85
C PHE A 44 14.57 -2.36 10.20
N LEU A 45 15.54 -2.57 9.31
CA LEU A 45 16.66 -3.49 9.54
C LEU A 45 17.62 -3.03 10.64
N ASN A 46 17.72 -1.71 10.88
CA ASN A 46 18.48 -1.11 11.97
C ASN A 46 17.73 -1.16 13.31
N GLY A 47 16.45 -1.53 13.33
CA GLY A 47 15.61 -1.52 14.52
C GLY A 47 15.08 -0.14 14.90
N GLU A 48 15.06 0.81 13.95
CA GLU A 48 14.60 2.18 14.17
C GLU A 48 13.06 2.31 14.08
N THR A 49 12.37 1.27 13.63
CA THR A 49 10.90 1.24 13.48
C THR A 49 10.23 0.47 14.61
N GLN A 50 8.98 0.81 14.93
CA GLN A 50 8.17 0.05 15.93
C GLN A 50 7.59 -1.29 15.42
N ILE A 51 7.96 -1.75 14.22
CA ILE A 51 7.39 -2.95 13.60
C ILE A 51 7.96 -4.20 14.26
N VAL A 52 7.12 -4.90 15.03
CA VAL A 52 7.51 -6.16 15.69
C VAL A 52 7.69 -7.28 14.68
N ALA A 53 8.88 -7.87 14.64
CA ALA A 53 9.27 -8.89 13.70
C ALA A 53 10.08 -10.02 14.35
N ASP A 54 9.85 -11.25 13.88
CA ASP A 54 10.69 -12.39 14.19
C ASP A 54 11.95 -12.40 13.30
N GLU A 55 12.94 -13.20 13.68
CA GLU A 55 14.21 -13.29 12.96
C GLU A 55 14.04 -13.78 11.52
N ALA A 56 13.09 -14.70 11.28
CA ALA A 56 12.84 -15.24 9.96
C ALA A 56 12.33 -14.16 8.99
N PHE A 57 11.44 -13.28 9.45
CA PHE A 57 10.98 -12.12 8.69
C PHE A 57 12.12 -11.12 8.47
N CYS A 58 12.87 -10.77 9.52
CA CYS A 58 14.04 -9.88 9.39
C CYS A 58 15.04 -10.40 8.34
N ASN A 59 15.31 -11.70 8.33
CA ASN A 59 16.19 -12.35 7.36
C ASN A 59 15.61 -12.31 5.93
N ALA A 60 14.29 -12.43 5.77
CA ALA A 60 13.62 -12.28 4.49
C ALA A 60 13.70 -10.83 3.97
N VAL A 61 13.44 -9.85 4.83
CA VAL A 61 13.54 -8.43 4.50
C VAL A 61 14.98 -8.04 4.17
N ARG A 62 15.97 -8.51 4.93
CA ARG A 62 17.39 -8.26 4.67
C ARG A 62 17.80 -8.79 3.30
N SER A 63 17.40 -10.02 2.97
CA SER A 63 17.67 -10.62 1.66
C SER A 63 16.98 -9.85 0.52
N TYR A 64 15.73 -9.43 0.71
CA TYR A 64 15.03 -8.62 -0.27
C TYR A 64 15.71 -7.25 -0.47
N TYR A 65 16.12 -6.59 0.61
CA TYR A 65 16.80 -5.30 0.55
C TYR A 65 18.14 -5.38 -0.18
N GLU A 66 19.01 -6.30 0.24
CA GLU A 66 20.36 -6.44 -0.31
C GLU A 66 20.37 -6.95 -1.76
N VAL A 67 19.51 -7.92 -2.09
CA VAL A 67 19.54 -8.58 -3.41
C VAL A 67 18.66 -7.86 -4.44
N PHE A 68 17.50 -7.34 -4.03
CA PHE A 68 16.54 -6.72 -4.94
C PHE A 68 16.59 -5.19 -4.86
N LEU A 69 16.26 -4.59 -3.71
CA LEU A 69 16.14 -3.12 -3.63
C LEU A 69 17.44 -2.40 -3.97
N LYS A 70 18.59 -2.90 -3.52
CA LYS A 70 19.91 -2.31 -3.82
C LYS A 70 20.45 -2.61 -5.22
N SER A 71 19.79 -3.47 -6.01
CA SER A 71 20.27 -3.86 -7.33
C SER A 71 20.22 -2.72 -8.36
N ASP A 72 21.30 -2.53 -9.11
CA ASP A 72 21.37 -1.59 -10.24
C ASP A 72 20.29 -1.87 -11.31
N ARG A 73 19.92 -3.14 -11.48
CA ARG A 73 18.87 -3.52 -12.42
C ARG A 73 17.53 -2.91 -12.02
N VAL A 74 17.20 -2.95 -10.73
CA VAL A 74 15.95 -2.35 -10.20
C VAL A 74 16.01 -0.84 -10.31
N ALA A 75 17.15 -0.21 -10.01
CA ALA A 75 17.32 1.23 -10.17
C ALA A 75 17.08 1.69 -11.63
N ARG A 76 17.63 0.95 -12.62
CA ARG A 76 17.37 1.22 -14.04
C ARG A 76 15.91 1.00 -14.44
N MET A 77 15.29 -0.08 -13.95
CA MET A 77 13.90 -0.42 -14.25
C MET A 77 12.91 0.63 -13.70
N VAL A 78 13.19 1.17 -12.50
CA VAL A 78 12.43 2.29 -11.92
C VAL A 78 12.68 3.57 -12.71
N HIS A 79 13.91 3.86 -13.10
CA HIS A 79 14.24 5.05 -13.89
C HIS A 79 13.52 5.07 -15.24
N SER A 80 13.38 3.92 -15.90
CA SER A 80 12.63 3.80 -17.16
C SER A 80 11.11 3.76 -16.97
N GLY A 81 10.61 3.84 -15.73
CA GLY A 81 9.18 3.76 -15.41
C GLY A 81 8.55 2.38 -15.66
N GLY A 82 9.37 1.32 -15.64
CA GLY A 82 8.99 -0.06 -15.98
C GLY A 82 8.43 -0.87 -14.82
N CYS A 83 8.23 -0.26 -13.64
CA CYS A 83 7.70 -0.95 -12.47
C CYS A 83 6.97 -0.01 -11.50
N SER A 84 6.08 -0.61 -10.72
CA SER A 84 5.16 0.00 -9.77
C SER A 84 5.40 -0.53 -8.35
N ALA A 85 4.72 0.08 -7.37
CA ALA A 85 4.69 -0.41 -6.00
C ALA A 85 4.18 -1.87 -5.90
N ASN A 86 3.21 -2.24 -6.73
CA ASN A 86 2.65 -3.60 -6.75
C ASN A 86 3.67 -4.63 -7.24
N ASP A 87 4.49 -4.29 -8.23
CA ASP A 87 5.55 -5.18 -8.72
C ASP A 87 6.55 -5.52 -7.63
N PHE A 88 6.93 -4.52 -6.82
CA PHE A 88 7.84 -4.70 -5.69
C PHE A 88 7.23 -5.62 -4.63
N ARG A 89 5.95 -5.38 -4.31
CA ARG A 89 5.19 -6.22 -3.38
C ARG A 89 5.08 -7.67 -3.86
N ASP A 90 4.83 -7.88 -5.15
CA ASP A 90 4.73 -9.23 -5.73
C ASP A 90 6.08 -9.96 -5.74
N VAL A 91 7.17 -9.24 -5.99
CA VAL A 91 8.53 -9.80 -5.85
C VAL A 91 8.79 -10.22 -4.40
N PHE A 92 8.44 -9.38 -3.43
CA PHE A 92 8.57 -9.72 -2.02
C PHE A 92 7.71 -10.94 -1.66
N LYS A 93 6.44 -10.97 -2.08
CA LYS A 93 5.53 -12.10 -1.88
C LYS A 93 6.12 -13.41 -2.39
N LYS A 94 6.62 -13.43 -3.63
CA LYS A 94 7.29 -14.61 -4.22
C LYS A 94 8.56 -15.01 -3.45
N ASN A 95 9.29 -14.04 -2.91
CA ASN A 95 10.47 -14.30 -2.08
C ASN A 95 10.09 -15.03 -0.78
N ILE A 96 9.08 -14.53 -0.07
CA ILE A 96 8.68 -15.08 1.22
C ILE A 96 7.90 -16.38 1.10
N GLU A 97 7.12 -16.59 0.04
CA GLU A 97 6.39 -17.84 -0.22
C GLU A 97 7.31 -19.07 -0.20
N LYS A 98 8.50 -18.94 -0.79
CA LYS A 98 9.50 -20.01 -0.76
C LYS A 98 10.05 -20.22 0.64
N ARG A 99 10.32 -19.13 1.38
CA ARG A 99 10.87 -19.19 2.74
C ARG A 99 9.87 -19.78 3.74
N VAL A 100 8.63 -19.33 3.72
CA VAL A 100 7.59 -19.77 4.66
C VAL A 100 7.27 -21.26 4.50
N ARG A 101 7.27 -21.78 3.26
CA ARG A 101 7.16 -23.22 3.00
C ARG A 101 8.29 -24.03 3.65
N SER A 102 9.48 -23.46 3.79
CA SER A 102 10.64 -24.10 4.42
C SER A 102 10.77 -23.83 5.92
N LEU A 103 9.92 -22.98 6.51
CA LEU A 103 9.93 -22.76 7.96
C LEU A 103 9.50 -24.03 8.70
N PRO A 104 9.96 -24.24 9.94
CA PRO A 104 9.41 -25.28 10.78
C PRO A 104 7.89 -25.12 10.96
N GLU A 105 7.21 -26.22 11.25
CA GLU A 105 5.83 -26.16 11.69
C GLU A 105 5.77 -25.56 13.09
N ILE A 106 4.76 -24.73 13.33
CA ILE A 106 4.51 -24.08 14.61
C ILE A 106 3.06 -24.40 14.96
N ASP A 107 2.86 -24.97 16.15
CA ASP A 107 1.53 -25.37 16.59
C ASP A 107 0.57 -24.19 16.61
N GLY A 108 -0.60 -24.38 15.98
CA GLY A 108 -1.63 -23.34 15.88
C GLY A 108 -1.32 -22.21 14.90
N LEU A 109 -0.23 -22.26 14.12
CA LEU A 109 0.13 -21.22 13.17
C LEU A 109 0.26 -21.76 11.74
N SER A 110 -0.71 -21.43 10.90
CA SER A 110 -0.70 -21.85 9.49
C SER A 110 0.31 -21.06 8.65
N LYS A 111 0.85 -21.68 7.60
CA LYS A 111 1.74 -21.03 6.63
C LYS A 111 1.08 -19.81 5.94
N GLU A 112 -0.22 -19.89 5.68
CA GLU A 112 -0.99 -18.79 5.10
C GLU A 112 -1.08 -17.59 6.06
N THR A 113 -1.27 -17.85 7.36
CA THR A 113 -1.27 -16.81 8.40
C THR A 113 0.10 -16.14 8.48
N VAL A 114 1.19 -16.92 8.44
CA VAL A 114 2.55 -16.37 8.42
C VAL A 114 2.77 -15.49 7.19
N LEU A 115 2.40 -15.96 6.00
CA LEU A 115 2.51 -15.19 4.77
C LEU A 115 1.72 -13.88 4.84
N SER A 116 0.47 -13.94 5.32
CA SER A 116 -0.39 -12.77 5.48
C SER A 116 0.21 -11.77 6.46
N SER A 117 0.74 -12.24 7.59
CA SER A 117 1.42 -11.41 8.59
C SER A 117 2.66 -10.73 8.00
N TRP A 118 3.50 -11.47 7.27
CA TRP A 118 4.72 -10.94 6.65
C TRP A 118 4.41 -9.92 5.57
N ILE A 119 3.35 -10.11 4.79
CA ILE A 119 2.88 -9.13 3.81
C ILE A 119 2.37 -7.87 4.50
N ALA A 120 1.61 -7.99 5.60
CA ALA A 120 1.14 -6.84 6.37
C ALA A 120 2.30 -6.03 6.93
N LYS A 121 3.34 -6.69 7.46
CA LYS A 121 4.57 -6.05 7.94
C LYS A 121 5.33 -5.36 6.80
N TYR A 122 5.45 -6.01 5.64
CA TYR A 122 6.02 -5.37 4.44
C TYR A 122 5.26 -4.10 4.07
N ASP A 123 3.92 -4.16 4.03
CA ASP A 123 3.08 -3.02 3.68
C ASP A 123 3.21 -1.88 4.71
N ALA A 124 3.47 -2.19 5.98
CA ALA A 124 3.77 -1.22 7.04
C ALA A 124 5.15 -0.56 6.83
N ILE A 125 6.21 -1.34 6.55
CA ILE A 125 7.54 -0.80 6.23
C ILE A 125 7.46 0.08 4.98
N TYR A 126 6.78 -0.38 3.93
CA TYR A 126 6.67 0.33 2.67
C TYR A 126 5.95 1.68 2.83
N ARG A 127 4.90 1.76 3.66
CA ARG A 127 4.19 3.02 3.97
C ARG A 127 4.99 3.96 4.87
N GLY A 128 5.77 3.42 5.81
CA GLY A 128 6.54 4.20 6.78
C GLY A 128 5.68 4.76 7.94
N GLU A 129 6.33 5.24 9.00
CA GLU A 129 5.66 5.66 10.24
C GLU A 129 4.89 7.00 10.13
N GLU A 130 5.19 7.86 9.17
CA GLU A 130 4.46 9.12 8.93
C GLU A 130 2.97 8.88 8.58
N ASP A 131 2.65 7.76 7.94
CA ASP A 131 1.26 7.37 7.69
C ASP A 131 0.64 6.67 8.91
N LEU A 132 1.44 6.09 9.81
CA LEU A 132 0.93 5.48 11.04
C LEU A 132 0.38 6.55 11.99
N TYR A 133 1.00 7.72 12.11
CA TYR A 133 0.42 8.84 12.87
C TYR A 133 -0.93 9.28 12.29
N LYS A 134 -1.03 9.38 10.96
CA LYS A 134 -2.27 9.77 10.27
C LYS A 134 -3.34 8.68 10.30
N GLN A 135 -2.96 7.41 10.22
CA GLN A 135 -3.86 6.26 10.22
C GLN A 135 -4.31 5.90 11.64
N SER A 136 -3.42 5.96 12.64
CA SER A 136 -3.77 5.81 14.06
C SER A 136 -4.70 6.95 14.51
N SER A 137 -4.45 8.18 14.07
CA SER A 137 -5.37 9.30 14.33
C SER A 137 -6.74 9.07 13.67
N ARG A 138 -6.79 8.58 12.42
CA ARG A 138 -8.07 8.22 11.76
C ARG A 138 -8.79 7.05 12.43
N MET A 139 -8.07 6.03 12.88
CA MET A 139 -8.66 4.88 13.58
C MET A 139 -9.17 5.27 14.97
N ALA A 140 -8.44 6.14 15.69
CA ALA A 140 -8.92 6.70 16.95
C ALA A 140 -10.21 7.51 16.75
N LEU A 141 -10.27 8.39 15.74
CA LEU A 141 -11.46 9.18 15.43
C LEU A 141 -12.65 8.32 14.96
N SER A 142 -12.39 7.24 14.22
CA SER A 142 -13.42 6.28 13.79
C SER A 142 -14.00 5.51 14.97
N ALA A 143 -13.16 5.05 15.91
CA ALA A 143 -13.62 4.39 17.13
C ALA A 143 -14.41 5.35 18.03
N VAL A 144 -14.01 6.62 18.09
CA VAL A 144 -14.71 7.66 18.85
C VAL A 144 -16.11 7.97 18.25
N SER A 145 -16.26 7.89 16.93
CA SER A 145 -17.54 8.17 16.25
C SER A 145 -18.66 7.17 16.58
N GLU A 146 -18.30 5.97 17.04
CA GLU A 146 -19.26 4.94 17.48
C GLU A 146 -19.63 5.03 18.96
N LEU A 147 -18.94 5.87 19.74
CA LEU A 147 -19.26 6.12 21.15
C LEU A 147 -20.24 7.30 21.30
N ILE A 148 -21.28 7.10 22.12
CA ILE A 148 -22.08 8.21 22.63
C ILE A 148 -21.25 8.91 23.71
N LEU A 149 -20.54 9.97 23.32
CA LEU A 149 -19.69 10.75 24.22
C LEU A 149 -20.50 11.71 25.10
N SER A 150 -20.00 11.95 26.31
CA SER A 150 -20.53 13.02 27.17
C SER A 150 -20.15 14.41 26.65
N LYS A 151 -20.86 15.45 27.10
CA LYS A 151 -20.60 16.84 26.72
C LYS A 151 -19.15 17.27 26.99
N GLU A 152 -18.56 16.76 28.08
CA GLU A 152 -17.19 17.07 28.48
C GLU A 152 -16.18 16.38 27.56
N GLN A 153 -16.41 15.11 27.21
CA GLN A 153 -15.55 14.34 26.29
C GLN A 153 -15.53 14.92 24.87
N LEU A 154 -16.67 15.46 24.40
CA LEU A 154 -16.72 16.18 23.13
C LEU A 154 -15.87 17.45 23.18
N TYR A 155 -15.93 18.19 24.28
CA TYR A 155 -15.17 19.43 24.45
C TYR A 155 -13.66 19.17 24.41
N GLU A 156 -13.19 18.13 25.11
CA GLU A 156 -11.78 17.74 25.08
C GLU A 156 -11.33 17.31 23.68
N MET A 157 -12.16 16.53 22.96
CA MET A 157 -11.86 16.13 21.58
C MET A 157 -11.74 17.34 20.64
N PHE A 158 -12.65 18.31 20.75
CA PHE A 158 -12.59 19.54 19.94
C PHE A 158 -11.35 20.37 20.23
N GLN A 159 -10.94 20.49 21.49
CA GLN A 159 -9.70 21.19 21.86
C GLN A 159 -8.45 20.50 21.30
N GLN A 160 -8.44 19.16 21.26
CA GLN A 160 -7.32 18.38 20.76
C GLN A 160 -7.16 18.47 19.23
N ILE A 161 -8.23 18.79 18.49
CA ILE A 161 -8.21 18.97 17.02
C ILE A 161 -7.86 20.41 16.62
N LEU A 162 -8.29 21.40 17.41
CA LEU A 162 -8.09 22.82 17.11
C LEU A 162 -6.79 23.41 17.69
N GLY A 163 -6.06 22.63 18.50
CA GLY A 163 -4.80 23.00 19.14
C GLY A 163 -3.56 22.74 18.27
#